data_AF-A0A969QK16-F1
#
_entry.id   AF-A0A969QK16-F1
#
_cell.length_a   1.000
_cell.length_b   1.000
_cell.length_c   1.000
_cell.angle_alpha   90.00
_cell.angle_beta   90.00
_cell.angle_gamma   90.00
#
_symmetry.space_group_name_H-M   'P 1'
#
loop_
_entity.id
_entity.type
_entity.pdbx_description
1 polymer ?
#
loop_
_entity_poly.entity_id
_entity_poly.type
_entity_poly.pdbx_seq_one_letter_code
_entity_poly.pdbx_strand_id
1 'polypeptide(L)'
;MPRVTVIYQTRKLVPAATDKLCEILRRRIDSDLLPADIALQVGAFSGGVMRELIRIAQECCRLMLVQLRQKQRRQESIDNLQIDAAILDRALDILRNEMTITLSKTDREILKQTYTNYRPDDPKQQEFLDLLHNIYAIEYRNTESWYDLHPLVIKQLIQEKMIP
;
A
#
# COMPACT_ATOMS: atom_id res chain seq x y z
N MET A 1 4.50 -13.47 -4.18
CA MET A 1 3.91 -12.99 -2.91
C MET A 1 4.61 -11.70 -2.51
N PRO A 2 3.88 -10.60 -2.27
CA PRO A 2 4.47 -9.34 -1.83
C PRO A 2 5.06 -9.51 -0.42
N ARG A 3 6.35 -9.19 -0.26
CA ARG A 3 7.03 -9.13 1.03
C ARG A 3 6.69 -7.80 1.70
N VAL A 4 5.57 -7.70 2.45
CA VAL A 4 5.19 -6.42 3.06
C VAL A 4 4.57 -6.55 4.47
N THR A 5 5.38 -6.11 5.44
CA THR A 5 5.21 -5.09 6.50
C THR A 5 3.88 -4.90 7.23
N VAL A 6 3.89 -5.25 8.52
CA VAL A 6 3.25 -4.52 9.63
C VAL A 6 4.15 -4.75 10.87
N ILE A 7 5.02 -3.79 11.20
CA ILE A 7 5.58 -3.52 12.56
C ILE A 7 6.81 -4.33 13.10
N TYR A 8 7.73 -3.55 13.71
CA TYR A 8 8.99 -3.82 14.44
C TYR A 8 10.12 -4.56 13.69
N GLN A 9 11.06 -3.77 13.14
CA GLN A 9 12.45 -4.09 12.69
C GLN A 9 12.67 -5.26 11.72
N THR A 10 11.68 -6.12 11.44
CA THR A 10 11.89 -7.43 10.80
C THR A 10 11.05 -7.67 9.54
N ARG A 11 10.38 -6.63 9.00
CA ARG A 11 9.54 -6.70 7.77
C ARG A 11 8.45 -7.80 7.80
N LYS A 12 8.03 -8.22 8.98
CA LYS A 12 6.91 -9.18 9.19
C LYS A 12 5.61 -8.43 9.50
N LEU A 13 4.49 -9.12 9.34
CA LEU A 13 3.18 -8.64 9.80
C LEU A 13 3.03 -8.92 11.30
N VAL A 14 2.65 -7.91 12.08
CA VAL A 14 2.32 -7.98 13.50
C VAL A 14 0.82 -8.10 13.61
N PRO A 15 0.31 -9.28 14.04
CA PRO A 15 -1.12 -9.58 14.02
C PRO A 15 -1.98 -8.50 14.68
N ALA A 16 -1.60 -8.05 15.89
CA ALA A 16 -2.39 -7.11 16.67
C ALA A 16 -2.62 -5.75 15.98
N ALA A 17 -1.70 -5.29 15.12
CA ALA A 17 -1.88 -4.04 14.40
C ALA A 17 -2.61 -4.26 13.08
N THR A 18 -2.32 -5.36 12.39
CA THR A 18 -3.07 -5.77 11.21
C THR A 18 -4.56 -5.95 11.52
N ASP A 19 -4.88 -6.54 12.66
CA ASP A 19 -6.27 -6.71 13.12
C ASP A 19 -7.00 -5.37 13.29
N LYS A 20 -6.32 -4.36 13.84
CA LYS A 20 -6.88 -2.99 13.97
C LYS A 20 -7.13 -2.35 12.60
N LEU A 21 -6.22 -2.52 11.64
CA LEU A 21 -6.41 -2.02 10.28
C LEU A 21 -7.60 -2.71 9.59
N CYS A 22 -7.71 -4.03 9.74
CA CYS A 22 -8.85 -4.78 9.23
C CYS A 22 -10.17 -4.37 9.91
N GLU A 23 -10.16 -4.11 11.22
CA GLU A 23 -11.34 -3.61 11.95
C GLU A 23 -11.82 -2.26 11.40
N ILE A 24 -10.90 -1.33 11.11
CA ILE A 24 -11.21 -0.05 10.48
C ILE A 24 -11.91 -0.24 9.15
N LEU A 25 -11.41 -1.15 8.30
CA LEU A 25 -12.03 -1.45 7.00
C LEU A 25 -13.43 -2.03 7.16
N ARG A 26 -13.62 -3.00 8.06
CA ARG A 26 -14.93 -3.63 8.32
C ARG A 26 -15.98 -2.66 8.88
N ARG A 27 -15.56 -1.61 9.59
CA ARG A 27 -16.47 -0.55 10.04
C ARG A 27 -16.96 0.36 8.91
N ARG A 28 -16.34 0.30 7.73
CA ARG A 28 -16.61 1.19 6.58
C ARG A 28 -17.09 0.46 5.34
N ILE A 29 -16.76 -0.83 5.21
CA ILE A 29 -17.06 -1.66 4.06
C ILE A 29 -17.70 -2.94 4.60
N ASP A 30 -18.83 -3.32 4.01
CA ASP A 30 -19.55 -4.53 4.37
C ASP A 30 -18.62 -5.75 4.24
N SER A 31 -18.66 -6.64 5.24
CA SER A 31 -17.88 -7.89 5.21
C SER A 31 -18.24 -8.79 4.05
N ASP A 32 -19.47 -8.68 3.54
CA ASP A 32 -19.93 -9.42 2.37
C ASP A 32 -19.35 -8.85 1.08
N LEU A 33 -18.87 -7.60 1.07
CA LEU A 33 -18.21 -6.96 -0.07
C LEU A 33 -16.68 -7.05 0.01
N LEU A 34 -16.12 -7.14 1.21
CA LEU A 34 -14.68 -7.18 1.46
C LEU A 34 -14.29 -8.43 2.26
N PRO A 35 -13.88 -9.50 1.57
CA PRO A 35 -13.36 -10.72 2.21
C PRO A 35 -12.19 -10.43 3.14
N ALA A 36 -12.06 -11.23 4.21
CA ALA A 36 -11.08 -11.00 5.26
C ALA A 36 -9.61 -11.09 4.77
N ASP A 37 -9.33 -11.98 3.82
CA ASP A 37 -8.03 -12.14 3.19
C ASP A 37 -7.66 -10.92 2.32
N ILE A 38 -8.64 -10.32 1.65
CA ILE A 38 -8.45 -9.09 0.88
C ILE A 38 -8.24 -7.90 1.82
N ALA A 39 -9.03 -7.79 2.90
CA ALA A 39 -8.82 -6.77 3.94
C ALA A 39 -7.42 -6.86 4.57
N LEU A 40 -6.92 -8.08 4.80
CA LEU A 40 -5.57 -8.34 5.28
C LEU A 40 -4.52 -7.82 4.30
N GLN A 41 -4.68 -8.10 3.00
CA GLN A 41 -3.76 -7.63 1.97
C GLN A 41 -3.77 -6.11 1.83
N VAL A 42 -4.95 -5.46 1.86
CA VAL A 42 -5.08 -4.00 1.90
C VAL A 42 -4.32 -3.41 3.09
N GLY A 43 -4.47 -4.04 4.27
CA GLY A 43 -3.71 -3.69 5.47
C GLY A 43 -2.21 -3.77 5.27
N ALA A 44 -1.72 -4.87 4.69
CA ALA A 44 -0.29 -5.05 4.40
C ALA A 44 0.24 -3.99 3.43
N PHE A 45 -0.45 -3.78 2.30
CA PHE A 45 -0.01 -2.82 1.28
C PHE A 45 -0.09 -1.35 1.71
N SER A 46 -0.83 -1.03 2.78
CA SER A 46 -0.83 0.32 3.36
C SER A 46 0.48 0.68 4.07
N GLY A 47 1.35 -0.30 4.36
CA GLY A 47 2.56 -0.08 5.16
C GLY A 47 2.25 0.35 6.60
N GLY A 48 1.02 0.14 7.08
CA GLY A 48 0.55 0.63 8.38
C GLY A 48 0.14 2.10 8.38
N VAL A 49 0.13 2.76 7.23
CA VAL A 49 -0.27 4.17 7.10
C VAL A 49 -1.77 4.24 6.84
N MET A 50 -2.51 4.85 7.77
CA MET A 50 -3.98 4.97 7.70
C MET A 50 -4.46 5.64 6.42
N ARG A 51 -3.77 6.69 5.96
CA ARG A 51 -4.13 7.39 4.71
C ARG A 51 -4.05 6.45 3.51
N GLU A 52 -3.02 5.62 3.43
CA GLU A 52 -2.85 4.66 2.34
C GLU A 52 -3.81 3.48 2.47
N LEU A 53 -4.13 3.03 3.69
CA LEU A 53 -5.17 2.02 3.93
C LEU A 53 -6.51 2.45 3.29
N ILE A 54 -6.94 3.68 3.59
CA ILE A 54 -8.18 4.23 3.05
C ILE A 54 -8.08 4.46 1.54
N ARG A 55 -6.94 4.95 1.04
CA ARG A 55 -6.72 5.17 -0.40
C ARG A 55 -6.83 3.87 -1.20
N ILE A 56 -6.18 2.79 -0.75
CA ILE A 56 -6.24 1.47 -1.41
C ILE A 56 -7.69 0.95 -1.40
N ALA A 57 -8.36 1.02 -0.25
CA ALA A 57 -9.74 0.56 -0.13
C ALA A 57 -10.71 1.35 -1.03
N GLN A 58 -10.55 2.68 -1.10
CA GLN A 58 -11.33 3.53 -2.00
C GLN A 58 -11.13 3.17 -3.46
N GLU A 59 -9.89 2.92 -3.88
CA GLU A 59 -9.59 2.54 -5.26
C GLU A 59 -10.19 1.16 -5.61
N CYS A 60 -10.15 0.20 -4.67
CA CYS A 60 -10.86 -1.07 -4.83
C CYS A 60 -12.36 -0.88 -5.01
N CYS A 61 -13.01 -0.08 -4.15
CA CYS A 61 -14.43 0.24 -4.26
C CYS A 61 -14.78 0.96 -5.57
N ARG A 62 -13.91 1.85 -6.06
CA ARG A 62 -14.08 2.56 -7.33
C ARG A 62 -14.07 1.58 -8.50
N LEU A 63 -13.11 0.66 -8.53
CA LEU A 63 -13.02 -0.38 -9.57
C LEU A 63 -14.21 -1.33 -9.52
N MET A 64 -14.63 -1.75 -8.33
CA MET A 64 -15.82 -2.56 -8.10
C MET A 64 -17.08 -1.88 -8.65
N LEU A 65 -17.27 -0.59 -8.38
CA LEU A 65 -18.40 0.18 -8.90
C LEU A 65 -18.41 0.25 -10.43
N VAL A 66 -17.24 0.37 -11.06
CA VAL A 66 -17.13 0.30 -12.53
C VAL A 66 -17.56 -1.06 -13.05
N GLN A 67 -17.12 -2.16 -12.43
CA GLN A 67 -17.51 -3.51 -12.82
C GLN A 67 -19.00 -3.75 -12.66
N LEU A 68 -19.59 -3.35 -11.52
CA LEU A 68 -21.03 -3.43 -11.27
C LEU A 68 -21.84 -2.75 -12.37
N ARG A 69 -21.47 -1.51 -12.73
CA ARG A 69 -22.14 -0.76 -13.81
C ARG A 69 -21.99 -1.44 -15.17
N GLN A 70 -20.86 -2.07 -15.44
CA GLN A 70 -20.65 -2.80 -16.70
C GLN A 70 -21.51 -4.07 -16.77
N LYS A 71 -21.55 -4.86 -15.70
CA LYS A 71 -22.40 -6.05 -15.59
C LYS A 71 -23.89 -5.72 -15.71
N GLN A 72 -24.32 -4.66 -15.01
CA GLN A 72 -25.70 -4.19 -15.07
C GLN A 72 -26.12 -3.79 -16.50
N ARG A 73 -25.24 -3.10 -17.24
CA ARG A 73 -25.51 -2.75 -18.66
C ARG A 73 -25.61 -3.98 -19.57
N ARG A 74 -24.89 -5.05 -19.24
CA ARG A 74 -24.91 -6.33 -19.97
C ARG A 74 -26.01 -7.27 -19.49
N GLN A 75 -26.82 -6.87 -18.51
CA GLN A 75 -27.83 -7.70 -17.88
C GLN A 75 -27.26 -9.00 -17.27
N GLU A 76 -26.00 -8.95 -16.81
CA GLU A 76 -25.37 -10.04 -16.06
C GLU A 76 -25.78 -9.96 -14.58
N SER A 77 -25.83 -11.11 -13.90
CA SER A 77 -26.02 -11.14 -12.44
C SER A 77 -24.85 -10.41 -11.74
N ILE A 78 -25.23 -9.65 -10.71
CA ILE A 78 -24.33 -8.93 -9.80
C ILE A 78 -24.35 -9.54 -8.39
N ASP A 79 -25.04 -10.67 -8.23
CA ASP A 79 -25.17 -11.34 -6.94
C ASP A 79 -23.82 -11.89 -6.51
N ASN A 80 -23.51 -11.76 -5.22
CA ASN A 80 -22.25 -12.23 -4.62
C ASN A 80 -20.98 -11.61 -5.22
N LEU A 81 -21.09 -10.43 -5.86
CA LEU A 81 -19.91 -9.74 -6.34
C LEU A 81 -19.15 -9.15 -5.15
N GLN A 82 -17.88 -9.52 -4.99
CA GLN A 82 -17.00 -9.07 -3.91
C GLN A 82 -15.77 -8.38 -4.50
N ILE A 83 -15.07 -7.59 -3.67
CA ILE A 83 -13.72 -7.15 -3.98
C ILE A 83 -12.81 -8.37 -3.88
N ASP A 84 -12.33 -8.85 -5.02
CA ASP A 84 -11.43 -10.01 -5.12
C ASP A 84 -9.96 -9.58 -5.31
N ALA A 85 -9.08 -10.58 -5.44
CA ALA A 85 -7.66 -10.35 -5.67
C ALA A 85 -7.39 -9.60 -6.99
N ALA A 86 -8.21 -9.79 -8.04
CA ALA A 86 -8.02 -9.12 -9.31
C ALA A 86 -8.35 -7.62 -9.22
N ILE A 87 -9.39 -7.26 -8.48
CA ILE A 87 -9.71 -5.86 -8.18
C ILE A 87 -8.59 -5.22 -7.36
N LEU A 88 -8.12 -5.91 -6.31
CA LEU A 88 -7.04 -5.41 -5.48
C LEU A 88 -5.75 -5.22 -6.28
N ASP A 89 -5.30 -6.21 -7.05
CA ASP A 89 -4.09 -6.12 -7.86
C ASP A 89 -4.15 -4.95 -8.83
N ARG A 90 -5.31 -4.75 -9.48
CA ARG A 90 -5.52 -3.62 -10.38
C ARG A 90 -5.49 -2.28 -9.64
N ALA A 91 -6.09 -2.19 -8.46
CA ALA A 91 -6.03 -0.98 -7.64
C ALA A 91 -4.57 -0.64 -7.26
N LEU A 92 -3.82 -1.63 -6.79
CA LEU A 92 -2.42 -1.48 -6.40
C LEU A 92 -1.53 -1.07 -7.58
N ASP A 93 -1.78 -1.58 -8.77
CA ASP A 93 -1.02 -1.20 -9.97
C ASP A 93 -1.33 0.23 -10.43
N ILE A 94 -2.59 0.67 -10.35
CA ILE A 94 -2.96 2.08 -10.61
C ILE A 94 -2.21 3.00 -9.65
N LEU A 95 -2.31 2.72 -8.34
CA LEU A 95 -1.68 3.54 -7.30
C LEU A 95 -0.15 3.54 -7.41
N ARG A 96 0.46 2.39 -7.71
CA ARG A 96 1.91 2.30 -7.94
C ARG A 96 2.33 3.18 -9.12
N ASN A 97 1.60 3.14 -10.23
CA ASN A 97 1.93 3.94 -11.41
C ASN A 97 1.82 5.45 -11.09
N GLU A 98 0.78 5.87 -10.37
CA GLU A 98 0.62 7.27 -9.92
C GLU A 98 1.79 7.74 -9.05
N MET A 99 2.25 6.90 -8.13
CA MET A 99 3.42 7.20 -7.28
C MET A 99 4.68 7.31 -8.15
N THR A 100 4.95 6.31 -8.97
CA THR A 100 6.28 6.10 -9.54
C THR A 100 6.59 6.96 -10.77
N ILE A 101 5.58 7.53 -11.42
CA ILE A 101 5.75 8.41 -12.59
C ILE A 101 6.53 9.70 -12.26
N THR A 102 6.52 10.13 -11.00
CA THR A 102 7.18 11.37 -10.56
C THR A 102 8.60 11.16 -10.03
N LEU A 103 9.04 9.92 -9.84
CA LEU A 103 10.33 9.60 -9.23
C LEU A 103 11.48 9.81 -10.21
N SER A 104 12.35 10.75 -9.86
CA SER A 104 13.63 10.99 -10.53
C SER A 104 14.66 9.89 -10.23
N LYS A 105 15.81 9.94 -10.92
CA LYS A 105 16.93 9.04 -10.61
C LYS A 105 17.45 9.24 -9.18
N THR A 106 17.56 10.50 -8.74
CA THR A 106 18.04 10.85 -7.39
C THR A 106 17.10 10.28 -6.33
N ASP A 107 15.79 10.42 -6.53
CA ASP A 107 14.79 9.90 -5.59
C ASP A 107 14.95 8.39 -5.40
N ARG A 108 15.17 7.65 -6.49
CA ARG A 108 15.34 6.19 -6.44
C ARG A 108 16.58 5.77 -5.67
N GLU A 109 17.68 6.51 -5.78
CA GLU A 109 18.87 6.24 -4.98
C GLU A 109 18.64 6.51 -3.50
N ILE A 110 17.99 7.62 -3.14
CA ILE A 110 17.61 7.92 -1.74
C ILE A 110 16.71 6.81 -1.19
N LEU A 111 15.71 6.37 -1.96
CA LEU A 111 14.79 5.31 -1.56
C LEU A 111 15.53 3.96 -1.39
N LYS A 112 16.40 3.59 -2.32
CA LYS A 112 17.22 2.36 -2.23
C LYS A 112 18.11 2.37 -0.98
N GLN A 113 18.73 3.51 -0.70
CA GLN A 113 19.60 3.71 0.45
C GLN A 113 18.78 3.63 1.75
N THR A 114 17.61 4.29 1.80
CA THR A 114 16.65 4.20 2.91
C THR A 114 16.17 2.77 3.14
N TYR A 115 15.83 2.02 2.08
CA TYR A 115 15.43 0.61 2.18
C TYR A 115 16.54 -0.27 2.76
N THR A 116 17.79 -0.01 2.39
CA THR A 116 18.93 -0.83 2.83
C THR A 116 19.28 -0.56 4.30
N ASN A 117 19.22 0.71 4.70
CA ASN A 117 19.75 1.17 5.99
C ASN A 117 18.66 1.46 7.04
N TYR A 118 17.38 1.38 6.67
CA TYR A 118 16.23 1.87 7.45
C TYR A 118 16.34 3.35 7.84
N ARG A 119 17.17 4.09 7.09
CA ARG A 119 17.59 5.47 7.32
C ARG A 119 18.03 6.13 6.02
N PRO A 120 17.68 7.40 5.77
CA PRO A 120 18.36 8.19 4.75
C PRO A 120 19.78 8.55 5.18
N ASP A 121 20.61 9.04 4.24
CA ASP A 121 21.93 9.63 4.55
C ASP A 121 21.78 10.86 5.46
N ASP A 122 20.88 11.78 5.13
CA ASP A 122 20.50 12.92 5.97
C ASP A 122 18.98 13.05 6.05
N PRO A 123 18.36 12.86 7.24
CA PRO A 123 16.91 12.98 7.40
C PRO A 123 16.38 14.42 7.28
N LYS A 124 17.25 15.43 7.24
CA LYS A 124 16.87 16.84 7.04
C LYS A 124 17.05 17.32 5.60
N GLN A 125 17.61 16.49 4.73
CA GLN A 125 17.76 16.81 3.33
C GLN A 125 16.38 16.98 2.66
N GLN A 126 16.20 18.05 1.88
CA GLN A 126 14.90 18.43 1.31
C GLN A 126 14.32 17.33 0.41
N GLU A 127 15.15 16.69 -0.42
CA GLU A 127 14.73 15.62 -1.31
C GLU A 127 14.15 14.43 -0.53
N PHE A 128 14.75 14.07 0.61
CA PHE A 128 14.19 13.03 1.48
C PHE A 128 12.89 13.48 2.15
N LEU A 129 12.81 14.72 2.62
CA LEU A 129 11.60 15.27 3.21
C LEU A 129 10.43 15.28 2.20
N ASP A 130 10.70 15.59 0.93
CA ASP A 130 9.70 15.53 -0.14
C ASP A 130 9.22 14.10 -0.36
N LEU A 131 10.12 13.11 -0.30
CA LEU A 131 9.77 11.70 -0.37
C LEU A 131 8.93 11.24 0.83
N LEU A 132 9.21 11.79 2.03
CA LEU A 132 8.46 11.51 3.24
C LEU A 132 7.06 12.11 3.22
N HIS A 133 6.93 13.38 2.81
CA HIS A 133 5.65 14.08 2.71
C HIS A 133 4.69 13.39 1.73
N ASN A 134 5.23 12.87 0.63
CA ASN A 134 4.47 12.15 -0.38
C ASN A 134 4.32 10.64 -0.10
N ILE A 135 4.79 10.15 1.06
CA ILE A 135 4.70 8.74 1.49
C ILE A 135 5.40 7.78 0.53
N TYR A 136 6.49 8.18 -0.11
CA TYR A 136 7.40 7.21 -0.72
C TYR A 136 8.24 6.52 0.35
N ALA A 137 8.69 7.31 1.32
CA ALA A 137 9.26 6.85 2.58
C ALA A 137 8.23 7.00 3.71
N ILE A 138 8.30 6.11 4.70
CA ILE A 138 7.42 6.08 5.87
C ILE A 138 8.29 6.17 7.11
N GLU A 139 7.96 7.09 8.01
CA GLU A 139 8.53 7.13 9.35
C GLU A 139 7.71 6.28 10.31
N TYR A 140 8.40 5.43 11.07
CA TYR A 140 7.84 4.66 12.16
C TYR A 140 8.43 5.15 13.47
N ARG A 141 7.55 5.64 14.35
CA ARG A 141 7.93 6.15 15.67
C ARG A 141 7.58 5.13 16.74
N ASN A 142 8.58 4.48 17.31
CA ASN A 142 8.42 3.63 18.49
C ASN A 142 9.33 4.10 19.64
N THR A 143 10.16 3.23 20.21
CA THR A 143 11.28 3.66 21.07
C THR A 143 12.29 4.52 20.30
N GLU A 144 12.41 4.31 18.99
CA GLU A 144 13.29 5.09 18.10
C GLU A 144 12.65 5.38 16.72
N SER A 145 13.21 6.43 16.11
CA SER A 145 12.99 7.08 14.82
C SER A 145 12.75 6.38 13.48
N TRP A 146 12.69 5.06 13.27
CA TRP A 146 13.15 4.44 11.99
C TRP A 146 12.30 4.69 10.71
N TYR A 147 12.90 4.46 9.52
CA TYR A 147 12.24 4.64 8.23
C TYR A 147 12.21 3.35 7.40
N ASP A 148 11.18 3.18 6.58
CA ASP A 148 11.14 2.20 5.50
C ASP A 148 10.42 2.80 4.29
N LEU A 149 10.26 2.03 3.22
CA LEU A 149 9.56 2.47 2.03
C LEU A 149 8.10 2.05 2.03
N HIS A 150 7.28 2.82 1.31
CA HIS A 150 5.92 2.40 1.00
C HIS A 150 5.92 1.11 0.18
N PRO A 151 5.01 0.15 0.46
CA PRO A 151 5.01 -1.16 -0.17
C PRO A 151 4.98 -1.16 -1.71
N LEU A 152 4.22 -0.23 -2.29
CA LEU A 152 4.15 -0.08 -3.76
C LEU A 152 5.46 0.45 -4.36
N VAL A 153 6.22 1.24 -3.60
CA VAL A 153 7.54 1.73 -4.00
C VAL A 153 8.55 0.59 -3.95
N ILE A 154 8.51 -0.26 -2.93
CA ILE A 154 9.33 -1.48 -2.86
C ILE A 154 9.06 -2.36 -4.09
N LYS A 155 7.78 -2.60 -4.42
CA LYS A 155 7.39 -3.37 -5.62
C LYS A 155 8.00 -2.78 -6.89
N GLN A 156 8.00 -1.44 -7.02
CA GLN A 156 8.63 -0.75 -8.15
C GLN A 156 10.14 -0.96 -8.21
N LEU A 157 10.85 -0.72 -7.11
CA LEU A 157 12.32 -0.82 -7.08
C LEU A 157 12.80 -2.25 -7.33
N ILE A 158 12.03 -3.27 -6.92
CA ILE A 158 12.28 -4.67 -7.28
C ILE A 158 12.11 -4.90 -8.78
N GLN A 159 11.04 -4.37 -9.40
CA GLN A 159 10.82 -4.47 -10.86
C GLN A 159 11.97 -3.81 -11.65
N GLU A 160 12.52 -2.73 -11.12
CA GLU A 160 13.67 -2.01 -11.68
C GLU A 160 15.03 -2.65 -11.34
N LYS A 161 15.04 -3.74 -10.56
CA LYS A 161 16.25 -4.44 -10.10
C LYS A 161 17.20 -3.55 -9.29
N MET A 162 16.66 -2.54 -8.60
CA MET A 162 17.44 -1.65 -7.74
C MET A 162 17.66 -2.22 -6.33
N ILE A 163 16.75 -3.12 -5.90
CA ILE A 163 16.78 -3.82 -4.61
C ILE A 163 16.39 -5.30 -4.81
N PRO A 164 16.79 -6.21 -3.89
CA PRO A 164 16.49 -7.64 -3.96
C PRO A 164 15.06 -8.03 -3.53
#